data_AF-A0A7S1C6E3-F1
#
_entry.id   AF-A0A7S1C6E3-F1
#
_cell.length_a   1.000
_cell.length_b   1.000
_cell.length_c   1.000
_cell.angle_alpha   90.00
_cell.angle_beta   90.00
_cell.angle_gamma   90.00
#
_symmetry.space_group_name_H-M   'P 1'
#
loop_
_entity.id
_entity.type
_entity.pdbx_description
1 polymer ?
#
loop_
_entity_poly.entity_id
_entity_poly.type
_entity_poly.pdbx_seq_one_letter_code
_entity_poly.pdbx_strand_id
1 'polypeptide(L)'
;MVAALQSPDGPDIAIFDATNTTRKRRSWAESTLATHGFRVMFLEPLCTDDAIIRSNIREVKLKSPDYIGMNEEDAIRDFLRRIEHYSRVYEPVDDGGDEEHYSYIKLIDVGRRVVANRVQGPLYGRLL
;
A
#
# COMPACT_ATOMS: atom_id res chain seq x y z
N MET A 1 -0.61 7.49 -15.50
CA MET A 1 -1.79 6.90 -14.85
C MET A 1 -3.08 7.59 -15.29
N VAL A 2 -3.34 8.84 -14.91
CA VAL A 2 -4.56 9.60 -15.27
C VAL A 2 -4.87 9.57 -16.78
N ALA A 3 -3.90 9.98 -17.62
CA ALA A 3 -4.10 10.00 -19.07
C ALA A 3 -4.43 8.61 -19.67
N ALA A 4 -3.92 7.53 -19.06
CA ALA A 4 -4.21 6.17 -19.51
C ALA A 4 -5.63 5.74 -19.11
N LEU A 5 -6.08 6.08 -17.89
CA LEU A 5 -7.43 5.81 -17.40
C LEU A 5 -8.52 6.61 -18.13
N GLN A 6 -8.20 7.78 -18.67
CA GLN A 6 -9.15 8.61 -19.42
C GLN A 6 -9.21 8.27 -20.92
N SER A 7 -8.37 7.36 -21.40
CA SER A 7 -8.40 6.90 -22.79
C SER A 7 -9.69 6.09 -23.04
N PRO A 8 -10.33 6.21 -24.23
CA PRO A 8 -11.50 5.39 -24.59
C PRO A 8 -11.25 3.88 -24.47
N ASP A 9 -10.03 3.45 -24.79
CA ASP A 9 -9.56 2.06 -24.66
C ASP A 9 -8.68 1.87 -23.40
N GLY A 10 -8.82 2.78 -22.43
CA GLY A 10 -8.07 2.77 -21.18
C GLY A 10 -8.57 1.68 -20.21
N PRO A 11 -7.75 1.27 -19.23
CA PRO A 11 -8.19 0.34 -18.20
C PRO A 11 -9.20 1.01 -17.24
N ASP A 12 -10.12 0.22 -16.68
CA ASP A 12 -11.07 0.71 -15.66
C ASP A 12 -10.42 0.96 -14.29
N ILE A 13 -9.27 0.31 -14.03
CA ILE A 13 -8.57 0.31 -12.75
C ILE A 13 -7.09 0.58 -12.98
N ALA A 14 -6.51 1.43 -12.15
CA ALA A 14 -5.07 1.58 -12.05
C ALA A 14 -4.60 1.38 -10.60
N ILE A 15 -3.41 0.79 -10.46
CA ILE A 15 -2.74 0.61 -9.17
C ILE A 15 -1.66 1.67 -9.07
N PHE A 16 -1.74 2.50 -8.02
CA PHE A 16 -0.72 3.49 -7.70
C PHE A 16 0.20 2.94 -6.59
N ASP A 17 1.21 2.18 -7.00
CA ASP A 17 2.17 1.56 -6.08
C ASP A 17 3.18 2.59 -5.56
N ALA A 18 2.98 2.99 -4.31
CA ALA A 18 3.87 3.86 -3.55
C ALA A 18 3.61 3.64 -2.05
N THR A 19 4.57 4.03 -1.20
CA THR A 19 4.46 3.82 0.25
C THR A 19 3.25 4.53 0.86
N ASN A 20 2.94 5.77 0.42
CA ASN A 20 1.77 6.54 0.86
C ASN A 20 1.54 6.54 2.39
N THR A 21 2.65 6.51 3.15
CA THR A 21 2.67 6.27 4.60
C THR A 21 2.21 7.45 5.44
N THR A 22 1.98 8.63 4.85
CA THR A 22 1.54 9.83 5.57
C THR A 22 0.16 10.29 5.13
N ARG A 23 -0.62 10.85 6.07
CA ARG A 23 -1.94 11.43 5.84
C ARG A 23 -1.90 12.51 4.78
N LYS A 24 -0.89 13.38 4.87
CA LYS A 24 -0.68 14.46 3.88
C LYS A 24 -0.54 13.89 2.46
N ARG A 25 0.18 12.78 2.30
CA ARG A 25 0.38 12.14 1.00
C ARG A 25 -0.91 11.50 0.48
N ARG A 26 -1.67 10.84 1.36
CA ARG A 26 -2.97 10.24 1.01
C ARG A 26 -4.00 11.29 0.62
N SER A 27 -4.13 12.37 1.40
CA SER A 27 -5.01 13.50 1.09
C SER A 27 -4.66 14.16 -0.24
N TRP A 28 -3.37 14.36 -0.53
CA TRP A 28 -2.94 14.86 -1.84
C TRP A 28 -3.33 13.89 -2.97
N ALA A 29 -3.15 12.58 -2.78
CA ALA A 29 -3.44 11.59 -3.81
C ALA A 29 -4.95 11.50 -4.09
N GLU A 30 -5.77 11.44 -3.04
CA GLU A 30 -7.22 11.40 -3.14
C GLU A 30 -7.76 12.66 -3.85
N SER A 31 -7.40 13.84 -3.35
CA SER A 31 -7.88 15.11 -3.92
C SER A 31 -7.45 15.29 -5.38
N THR A 32 -6.22 14.89 -5.72
CA THR A 32 -5.72 14.96 -7.10
C THR A 32 -6.47 14.03 -8.04
N LEU A 33 -6.85 12.82 -7.60
CA LEU A 33 -7.56 11.86 -8.44
C LEU A 33 -9.06 12.17 -8.51
N ALA A 34 -9.63 12.69 -7.42
CA ALA A 34 -11.01 13.15 -7.35
C ALA A 34 -11.27 14.30 -8.34
N THR A 35 -10.32 15.22 -8.56
CA THR A 35 -10.47 16.28 -9.57
C THR A 35 -10.59 15.76 -11.01
N HIS A 36 -10.17 14.52 -11.25
CA HIS A 36 -10.30 13.85 -12.55
C HIS A 36 -11.51 12.89 -12.60
N GLY A 37 -12.36 12.89 -11.57
CA GLY A 37 -13.56 12.06 -11.50
C GLY A 37 -13.31 10.61 -11.06
N PHE A 38 -12.10 10.28 -10.58
CA PHE A 38 -11.79 8.94 -10.13
C PHE A 38 -12.21 8.70 -8.68
N ARG A 39 -12.68 7.48 -8.42
CA ARG A 39 -12.85 6.97 -7.05
C ARG A 39 -11.54 6.33 -6.59
N VAL A 40 -11.11 6.66 -5.38
CA VAL A 40 -9.89 6.13 -4.78
C VAL A 40 -10.23 5.16 -3.66
N MET A 41 -9.51 4.04 -3.64
CA MET A 41 -9.48 3.11 -2.52
C MET A 41 -8.03 2.91 -2.08
N PHE A 42 -7.79 2.96 -0.78
CA PHE A 42 -6.50 2.64 -0.20
C PHE A 42 -6.42 1.16 0.16
N LEU A 43 -5.34 0.50 -0.25
CA LEU A 43 -4.99 -0.85 0.19
C LEU A 43 -3.76 -0.75 1.09
N GLU A 44 -3.93 -1.03 2.38
CA GLU A 44 -2.88 -0.96 3.40
C GLU A 44 -2.51 -2.36 3.87
N PRO A 45 -1.44 -2.97 3.32
CA PRO A 45 -0.85 -4.16 3.94
C PRO A 45 -0.07 -3.74 5.19
N LEU A 46 -0.50 -4.23 6.34
CA LEU A 46 0.19 -4.05 7.61
C LEU A 46 0.75 -5.41 8.06
N CYS A 47 2.05 -5.47 8.29
CA CYS A 47 2.69 -6.66 8.85
C CYS A 47 3.53 -6.23 10.05
N THR A 48 3.21 -6.77 11.22
CA THR A 48 3.96 -6.54 12.46
C THR A 48 4.68 -7.80 12.95
N ASP A 49 4.45 -8.93 12.28
CA ASP A 49 5.07 -10.21 12.59
C ASP A 49 6.49 -10.30 11.98
N ASP A 50 7.50 -10.23 12.83
CA ASP A 50 8.92 -10.30 12.45
C ASP A 50 9.28 -11.55 11.65
N ALA A 51 8.64 -12.69 11.92
CA ALA A 51 8.91 -13.92 11.21
C ALA A 51 8.42 -13.82 9.76
N ILE A 52 7.22 -13.26 9.57
CA ILE A 52 6.66 -13.00 8.24
C ILE A 52 7.51 -11.98 7.48
N ILE A 53 7.91 -10.89 8.14
CA ILE A 53 8.79 -9.87 7.52
C ILE A 53 10.08 -10.51 7.03
N ARG A 54 10.75 -11.31 7.87
CA ARG A 54 11.99 -12.01 7.48
C ARG A 54 11.79 -12.99 6.35
N SER A 55 10.68 -13.75 6.35
CA SER A 55 10.35 -14.66 5.24
C SER A 55 10.16 -13.89 3.94
N ASN A 56 9.39 -12.80 3.95
CA ASN A 56 9.15 -11.96 2.78
C ASN A 56 10.44 -11.35 2.21
N ILE A 57 11.37 -10.94 3.08
CA ILE A 57 12.67 -10.42 2.64
C ILE A 57 13.43 -11.51 1.88
N ARG A 58 13.54 -12.71 2.46
CA ARG A 58 14.27 -13.82 1.86
C ARG A 58 13.67 -14.32 0.55
N GLU A 59 12.35 -14.50 0.52
CA GLU A 59 11.67 -15.16 -0.59
C GLU A 59 11.45 -14.24 -1.79
N VAL A 60 11.22 -12.95 -1.53
CA VAL A 60 10.82 -11.97 -2.52
C VAL A 60 11.90 -10.91 -2.73
N LYS A 61 12.38 -10.26 -1.67
CA LYS A 61 13.25 -9.08 -1.81
C LYS A 61 14.68 -9.40 -2.23
N LEU A 62 15.25 -10.52 -1.81
CA LEU A 62 16.56 -10.97 -2.31
C LEU A 62 16.58 -11.25 -3.82
N LYS A 63 15.41 -11.53 -4.40
CA LYS A 63 15.25 -11.73 -5.84
C LYS A 63 14.87 -10.43 -6.57
N SER A 64 14.66 -9.34 -5.84
CA SER A 64 14.38 -8.01 -6.40
C SER A 64 15.62 -7.48 -7.13
N PRO A 65 15.45 -6.73 -8.24
CA PRO A 65 16.54 -5.98 -8.86
C PRO A 65 17.34 -5.12 -7.88
N ASP A 66 16.70 -4.65 -6.81
CA ASP A 66 17.32 -3.80 -5.78
C ASP A 66 18.49 -4.44 -5.03
N TYR A 67 18.56 -5.79 -5.00
CA TYR A 67 19.51 -6.53 -4.18
C TYR A 67 20.38 -7.52 -4.99
N ILE A 68 20.35 -7.44 -6.33
CA ILE A 68 21.19 -8.28 -7.19
C ILE A 68 22.67 -8.02 -6.86
N GLY A 69 23.40 -9.10 -6.54
CA GLY A 69 24.83 -9.04 -6.23
C GLY A 69 25.18 -8.64 -4.80
N MET A 70 24.19 -8.37 -3.95
CA MET A 70 24.38 -8.18 -2.51
C MET A 70 24.28 -9.54 -1.79
N ASN A 71 25.08 -9.76 -0.74
CA ASN A 71 24.92 -10.96 0.08
C ASN A 71 23.62 -10.88 0.92
N GLU A 72 23.09 -12.03 1.31
CA GLU A 72 21.79 -12.13 1.99
C GLU A 72 21.74 -11.31 3.29
N GLU A 73 22.80 -11.34 4.11
CA GLU A 73 22.82 -10.65 5.40
C GLU A 73 22.80 -9.13 5.24
N ASP A 74 23.55 -8.60 4.27
CA ASP A 74 23.58 -7.17 3.95
C ASP A 74 22.24 -6.69 3.39
N ALA A 75 21.61 -7.47 2.51
CA ALA A 75 20.30 -7.16 1.96
C ALA A 75 19.21 -7.17 3.05
N ILE A 76 19.22 -8.14 3.96
CA ILE A 76 18.31 -8.17 5.11
C ILE A 76 18.52 -6.93 5.99
N ARG A 77 19.78 -6.60 6.31
CA ARG A 77 20.11 -5.45 7.15
C ARG A 77 19.76 -4.10 6.51
N ASP A 78 19.93 -3.96 5.20
CA ASP A 78 19.47 -2.78 4.47
C ASP A 78 17.94 -2.67 4.50
N PHE A 79 17.24 -3.76 4.21
CA PHE A 79 15.77 -3.75 4.18
C PHE A 79 15.16 -3.44 5.55
N LEU A 80 15.70 -4.02 6.64
CA LEU A 80 15.29 -3.70 8.00
C LEU A 80 15.51 -2.22 8.36
N ARG A 81 16.63 -1.62 7.92
CA ARG A 81 16.87 -0.18 8.10
C ARG A 81 15.85 0.67 7.33
N ARG A 82 15.45 0.25 6.13
CA ARG A 82 14.39 0.93 5.37
C ARG A 82 13.05 0.85 6.11
N ILE A 83 12.67 -0.32 6.63
CA ILE A 83 11.46 -0.48 7.45
C ILE A 83 11.51 0.48 8.64
N GLU A 84 12.62 0.52 9.38
CA GLU A 84 12.79 1.41 10.53
C GLU A 84 12.70 2.89 10.14
N HIS A 85 13.24 3.27 8.99
CA HIS A 85 13.13 4.64 8.50
C HIS A 85 11.68 5.03 8.21
N TYR A 86 10.92 4.16 7.53
CA TYR A 86 9.51 4.43 7.22
C TYR A 86 8.62 4.38 8.45
N SER A 87 8.90 3.50 9.43
CA SER A 87 8.08 3.37 10.64
C SER A 87 8.07 4.64 11.48
N ARG A 88 9.15 5.44 11.45
CA ARG A 88 9.25 6.71 12.18
C ARG A 88 8.28 7.79 11.70
N VAL A 89 7.85 7.72 10.45
CA VAL A 89 6.95 8.70 9.82
C VAL A 89 5.63 8.07 9.38
N TYR A 90 5.41 6.80 9.74
CA TYR A 90 4.24 6.07 9.33
C TYR A 90 3.02 6.50 10.15
N GLU A 91 1.99 6.93 9.44
CA GLU A 91 0.68 7.26 9.97
C GLU A 91 -0.30 6.24 9.37
N PRO A 92 -0.74 5.21 10.12
CA PRO A 92 -1.68 4.22 9.61
C PRO A 92 -2.94 4.91 9.10
N VAL A 93 -3.56 4.34 8.07
CA VAL A 93 -4.84 4.87 7.54
C VAL A 93 -5.84 4.95 8.68
N ASP A 94 -6.47 6.10 8.88
CA ASP A 94 -7.56 6.27 9.85
C ASP A 94 -7.19 5.98 11.32
N ASP A 95 -5.93 6.23 11.69
CA ASP A 95 -5.46 6.11 13.07
C ASP A 95 -5.98 7.27 13.95
N GLY A 96 -7.26 7.24 14.35
CA GLY A 96 -7.88 8.30 15.15
C GLY A 96 -9.18 8.87 14.58
N GLY A 97 -9.68 8.31 13.46
CA GLY A 97 -11.00 8.64 12.90
C GLY A 97 -11.01 9.77 11.87
N ASP A 98 -9.91 10.49 11.67
CA ASP A 98 -9.89 11.64 10.74
C ASP A 98 -9.92 11.25 9.25
N GLU A 99 -9.77 9.96 8.93
CA GLU A 99 -9.78 9.42 7.56
C GLU A 99 -10.95 8.44 7.33
N GLU A 100 -11.97 8.46 8.20
CA GLU A 100 -13.15 7.57 8.16
C GLU A 100 -13.98 7.70 6.86
N HIS A 101 -13.79 8.81 6.14
CA HIS A 101 -14.45 9.12 4.88
C HIS A 101 -13.83 8.39 3.68
N TYR A 102 -12.59 7.91 3.78
CA TYR A 102 -11.93 7.17 2.70
C TYR A 102 -12.46 5.74 2.57
N SER A 103 -12.47 5.23 1.33
CA SER A 103 -12.62 3.80 1.07
C SER A 103 -11.27 3.11 1.29
N TYR A 104 -11.19 2.12 2.17
CA TYR A 104 -9.93 1.42 2.43
C TYR A 104 -10.10 -0.04 2.85
N ILE A 105 -9.06 -0.83 2.57
CA ILE A 105 -8.87 -2.19 3.05
C ILE A 105 -7.52 -2.27 3.76
N LYS A 106 -7.51 -2.70 5.01
CA LYS A 106 -6.28 -3.06 5.74
C LYS A 106 -6.13 -4.57 5.78
N LEU A 107 -5.04 -5.08 5.24
CA LEU A 107 -4.67 -6.50 5.29
C LEU A 107 -3.59 -6.69 6.35
N ILE A 108 -3.94 -7.31 7.47
CA ILE A 108 -3.07 -7.38 8.65
C ILE A 108 -2.49 -8.79 8.77
N ASP A 109 -1.17 -8.85 8.88
CA ASP A 109 -0.36 -10.06 9.00
C ASP A 109 -0.74 -11.11 7.96
N VAL A 110 -0.65 -10.72 6.68
CA VAL A 110 -0.94 -11.60 5.52
C VAL A 110 -2.41 -12.07 5.52
N GLY A 111 -3.32 -11.18 5.93
CA GLY A 111 -4.76 -11.44 5.89
C GLY A 111 -5.31 -12.20 7.10
N ARG A 112 -4.52 -12.42 8.16
CA ARG A 112 -5.03 -12.93 9.45
C ARG A 112 -6.17 -12.07 10.00
N ARG A 113 -6.11 -10.76 9.75
CA ARG A 113 -7.21 -9.83 10.01
C ARG A 113 -7.40 -8.89 8.83
N VAL A 114 -8.65 -8.66 8.47
CA VAL A 114 -9.04 -7.71 7.43
C VAL A 114 -9.94 -6.64 8.04
N VAL A 115 -9.62 -5.37 7.78
CA VAL A 115 -10.46 -4.23 8.15
C VAL A 115 -10.89 -3.54 6.86
N ALA A 116 -12.20 -3.44 6.63
CA ALA A 116 -12.77 -2.81 5.45
C ALA A 116 -13.62 -1.60 5.87
N ASN A 117 -13.41 -0.45 5.22
CA ASN A 117 -14.20 0.75 5.43
C ASN A 117 -14.73 1.27 4.09
N ARG A 118 -16.04 1.57 4.05
CA ARG A 118 -16.74 2.15 2.88
C ARG A 118 -16.41 1.47 1.55
N VAL A 119 -16.29 0.14 1.56
CA VAL A 119 -16.05 -0.70 0.36
C VAL A 119 -17.38 -0.87 -0.38
N GLN A 120 -17.66 -0.02 -1.38
CA GLN A 120 -18.95 0.03 -2.06
C GLN A 120 -18.85 -0.29 -3.55
N GLY A 121 -19.50 -1.38 -3.97
CA GLY A 121 -19.67 -1.73 -5.38
C GLY A 121 -19.06 -3.11 -5.73
N PRO A 122 -19.46 -3.66 -6.89
CA PRO A 122 -19.17 -5.05 -7.23
C PRO A 122 -17.68 -5.35 -7.50
N LEU A 123 -16.89 -4.34 -7.84
CA LEU A 123 -15.44 -4.50 -8.07
C LEU A 123 -14.67 -4.58 -6.75
N TYR A 124 -15.03 -3.74 -5.78
CA TYR A 124 -14.33 -3.69 -4.51
C TYR A 124 -14.59 -4.91 -3.63
N GLY A 125 -15.80 -5.48 -3.70
CA GLY A 125 -16.13 -6.72 -3.00
C GLY A 125 -15.43 -7.97 -3.56
N ARG A 126 -14.83 -7.89 -4.76
CA ARG A 126 -14.04 -9.00 -5.36
C ARG A 126 -12.55 -8.94 -5.00
N LEU A 127 -12.10 -7.85 -4.36
CA LEU A 127 -10.73 -7.70 -3.86
C LEU A 127 -10.55 -8.29 -2.45
N LEU A 128 -11.67 -8.57 -1.76
CA LEU A 128 -11.75 -9.28 -0.48
C LEU A 128 -12.02 -10.77 -0.73
#